data_AF-A0A1Q7PRN3-F1
#
_entry.id   AF-A0A1Q7PRN3-F1
#
_cell.length_a   1.000
_cell.length_b   1.000
_cell.length_c   1.000
_cell.angle_alpha   90.00
_cell.angle_beta   90.00
_cell.angle_gamma   90.00
#
_symmetry.space_group_name_H-M   'P 1'
#
loop_
_entity.id
_entity.type
_entity.pdbx_description
1 polymer ?
#
loop_
_entity_poly.entity_id
_entity_poly.type
_entity_poly.pdbx_seq_one_letter_code
_entity_poly.pdbx_strand_id
1 'polypeptide(L)'
;RVHGRETVVVANDPSVKAGSWWPETIKKILRAQEIAMRCRVPIVYLVDSAGVNLPYQGGVFPGQYGAARIFYYNSIMRRYLHIPQIAAVMGQCIAGGAYLPALSDVILMVKGTSFMGLGGPNLVKGATGQVVDSETLGGASTHTEISGVAHYALDNDEACIAKIRDMIERLPVSTREIALLPRGTGDNEARTAKARSGGTPTKNRAASKSAGQGEDLYDLLPADHRMSYDMHAVLRSILDNGEIDEFQEGIAREMICGDARIDGITVGVIANQRGLIKSREGEKPRFGGIIYTESAEKVAYFIDRCDRLGIPLLFVQDVSGFMVGTEAEQEGIIRAGARFVEAMATARVPKLVLTVNHASGAGYYAMAGQGFDPDFILSWPTGRMAVMEGESAIQAVHGPTLEAAKKKAGTMDPDVAKAVEEMRADYEHQLDARYAAARGYVDAIVYPENTREMLSLALRATLHNPGPHLGPFVLPPHLSEESS
;
A
#
# COMPACT_ATOMS: atom_id res chain seq x y z
N ARG A 1 -2.15 10.82 11.47
CA ARG A 1 -2.75 10.38 12.75
C ARG A 1 -3.64 11.50 13.30
N VAL A 2 -4.78 11.16 13.90
CA VAL A 2 -5.70 12.12 14.54
C VAL A 2 -5.79 11.74 16.02
N HIS A 3 -5.35 12.62 16.93
CA HIS A 3 -5.25 12.31 18.38
C HIS A 3 -4.54 10.97 18.67
N GLY A 4 -3.48 10.67 17.93
CA GLY A 4 -2.73 9.41 18.09
C GLY A 4 -3.40 8.17 17.49
N ARG A 5 -4.55 8.28 16.81
CA ARG A 5 -5.15 7.18 16.07
C ARG A 5 -4.72 7.20 14.61
N GLU A 6 -4.42 6.04 14.06
CA GLU A 6 -4.31 5.83 12.61
C GLU A 6 -5.69 6.07 12.00
N THR A 7 -5.75 6.81 10.89
CA THR A 7 -7.02 7.26 10.31
C THR A 7 -6.79 7.48 8.83
N VAL A 8 -7.66 6.92 8.00
CA VAL A 8 -7.66 7.20 6.56
C VAL A 8 -8.39 8.52 6.34
N VAL A 9 -7.79 9.42 5.57
CA VAL A 9 -8.43 10.69 5.18
C VAL A 9 -8.52 10.74 3.67
N VAL A 10 -9.74 10.91 3.16
CA VAL A 10 -10.03 11.09 1.74
C VAL A 10 -10.51 12.52 1.55
N ALA A 11 -9.69 13.35 0.92
CA ALA A 11 -10.00 14.75 0.66
C ALA A 11 -10.07 15.00 -0.84
N ASN A 12 -11.17 15.60 -1.30
CA ASN A 12 -11.24 16.09 -2.67
C ASN A 12 -10.46 17.39 -2.81
N ASP A 13 -9.85 17.60 -3.97
CA ASP A 13 -9.15 18.85 -4.29
C ASP A 13 -9.98 19.64 -5.32
N PRO A 14 -10.72 20.68 -4.88
CA PRO A 14 -11.53 21.49 -5.80
C PRO A 14 -10.69 22.29 -6.80
N SER A 15 -9.39 22.52 -6.56
CA SER A 15 -8.51 23.19 -7.52
C SER A 15 -8.20 22.31 -8.74
N VAL A 16 -8.29 20.98 -8.58
CA VAL A 16 -8.07 20.01 -9.66
C VAL A 16 -9.41 19.68 -10.31
N LYS A 17 -9.76 20.43 -11.35
CA LYS A 17 -10.98 20.20 -12.15
C LYS A 17 -12.24 20.11 -11.27
N ALA A 18 -12.38 21.03 -10.31
CA ALA A 18 -13.50 21.11 -9.37
C ALA A 18 -13.71 19.83 -8.52
N GLY A 19 -12.62 19.10 -8.22
CA GLY A 19 -12.67 17.87 -7.44
C GLY A 19 -13.44 16.74 -8.12
N SER A 20 -13.66 16.83 -9.44
CA SER A 20 -14.43 15.84 -10.20
C SER A 20 -13.80 14.45 -10.16
N TRP A 21 -14.64 13.41 -10.25
CA TRP A 21 -14.19 12.02 -10.25
C TRP A 21 -13.75 11.59 -11.65
N TRP A 22 -12.46 11.30 -11.78
CA TRP A 22 -11.83 10.65 -12.92
C TRP A 22 -11.72 9.13 -12.68
N PRO A 23 -11.44 8.31 -13.71
CA PRO A 23 -11.25 6.88 -13.53
C PRO A 23 -10.24 6.53 -12.41
N GLU A 24 -9.16 7.30 -12.32
CA GLU A 24 -8.12 7.16 -11.30
C GLU A 24 -8.61 7.60 -9.91
N THR A 25 -9.48 8.60 -9.83
CA THR A 25 -10.09 9.05 -8.56
C THR A 25 -10.86 7.93 -7.90
N ILE A 26 -11.65 7.16 -8.68
CA ILE A 26 -12.42 6.02 -8.17
C ILE A 26 -11.48 4.96 -7.60
N LYS A 27 -10.46 4.56 -8.36
CA LYS A 27 -9.46 3.58 -7.89
C LYS A 27 -8.80 4.02 -6.57
N LYS A 28 -8.45 5.31 -6.46
CA LYS A 28 -7.81 5.87 -5.27
C LYS A 28 -8.74 5.89 -4.05
N ILE A 29 -10.03 6.24 -4.23
CA ILE A 29 -11.02 6.19 -3.14
C ILE A 29 -11.26 4.75 -2.68
N LEU A 30 -11.42 3.81 -3.63
CA LEU A 30 -11.62 2.40 -3.30
C LEU A 30 -10.43 1.83 -2.54
N ARG A 31 -9.18 2.14 -2.97
CA ARG A 31 -7.98 1.71 -2.26
C ARG A 31 -7.91 2.29 -0.83
N ALA A 32 -8.29 3.56 -0.65
CA ALA A 32 -8.35 4.16 0.69
C ALA A 32 -9.39 3.47 1.60
N GLN A 33 -10.57 3.14 1.06
CA GLN A 33 -11.58 2.37 1.79
C GLN A 33 -11.11 0.95 2.10
N GLU A 34 -10.42 0.30 1.16
CA GLU A 34 -9.84 -1.04 1.38
C GLU A 34 -8.81 -1.02 2.50
N ILE A 35 -7.95 0.00 2.56
CA ILE A 35 -7.01 0.19 3.68
C ILE A 35 -7.78 0.36 4.99
N ALA A 36 -8.83 1.21 5.04
CA ALA A 36 -9.64 1.38 6.24
C ALA A 36 -10.29 0.05 6.69
N MET A 37 -10.85 -0.71 5.74
CA MET A 37 -11.45 -2.02 5.99
C MET A 37 -10.44 -3.06 6.48
N ARG A 38 -9.29 -3.17 5.80
CA ARG A 38 -8.23 -4.13 6.13
C ARG A 38 -7.56 -3.82 7.45
N CYS A 39 -7.38 -2.55 7.77
CA CYS A 39 -6.75 -2.12 9.01
C CYS A 39 -7.75 -1.93 10.15
N ARG A 40 -9.07 -1.91 9.91
CA ARG A 40 -10.08 -1.56 10.94
C ARG A 40 -9.85 -0.19 11.59
N VAL A 41 -9.38 0.78 10.81
CA VAL A 41 -9.14 2.15 11.27
C VAL A 41 -10.24 3.10 10.80
N PRO A 42 -10.55 4.17 11.55
CA PRO A 42 -11.53 5.17 11.12
C PRO A 42 -11.20 5.78 9.75
N ILE A 43 -12.25 6.17 9.01
CA ILE A 43 -12.12 6.88 7.75
C ILE A 43 -12.88 8.21 7.79
N VAL A 44 -12.21 9.25 7.31
CA VAL A 44 -12.74 10.62 7.25
C VAL A 44 -12.82 11.06 5.79
N TYR A 45 -13.95 11.64 5.42
CA TYR A 45 -14.18 12.22 4.10
C TYR A 45 -14.27 13.75 4.19
N LEU A 46 -13.37 14.46 3.52
CA LEU A 46 -13.43 15.91 3.32
C LEU A 46 -13.93 16.15 1.90
N VAL A 47 -15.23 16.40 1.79
CA VAL A 47 -15.97 16.34 0.52
C VAL A 47 -16.10 17.74 -0.07
N ASP A 48 -15.48 17.93 -1.23
CA ASP A 48 -15.66 19.10 -2.09
C ASP A 48 -15.44 18.68 -3.56
N SER A 49 -16.50 18.20 -4.18
CA SER A 49 -16.47 17.56 -5.50
C SER A 49 -17.70 17.90 -6.32
N ALA A 50 -17.46 18.31 -7.57
CA ALA A 50 -18.49 18.49 -8.59
C ALA A 50 -19.12 17.17 -9.10
N GLY A 51 -18.69 16.02 -8.60
CA GLY A 51 -19.20 14.70 -9.00
C GLY A 51 -18.45 14.10 -10.19
N VAL A 52 -19.13 13.28 -10.99
CA VAL A 52 -18.51 12.50 -12.09
C VAL A 52 -18.01 13.41 -13.22
N ASN A 53 -16.79 13.15 -13.70
CA ASN A 53 -16.34 13.70 -14.98
C ASN A 53 -17.09 13.03 -16.14
N LEU A 54 -18.12 13.72 -16.65
CA LEU A 54 -19.08 13.17 -17.62
C LEU A 54 -18.44 12.62 -18.91
N PRO A 55 -17.48 13.31 -19.57
CA PRO A 55 -16.75 12.76 -20.71
C PRO A 55 -16.10 11.38 -20.49
N TYR A 56 -15.67 11.09 -19.25
CA TYR A 56 -15.00 9.84 -18.89
C TYR A 56 -15.88 8.89 -18.07
N GLN A 57 -17.20 9.09 -18.07
CA GLN A 57 -18.13 8.34 -17.22
C GLN A 57 -17.98 6.81 -17.33
N GLY A 58 -17.61 6.30 -18.52
CA GLY A 58 -17.45 4.86 -18.74
C GLY A 58 -16.32 4.22 -17.92
N GLY A 59 -15.31 4.99 -17.52
CA GLY A 59 -14.24 4.55 -16.62
C GLY A 59 -14.49 4.87 -15.14
N VAL A 60 -15.62 5.53 -14.83
CA VAL A 60 -15.94 6.03 -13.48
C VAL A 60 -17.17 5.33 -12.90
N PHE A 61 -18.21 5.15 -13.69
CA PHE A 61 -19.54 4.79 -13.22
C PHE A 61 -19.84 3.28 -13.29
N PRO A 62 -19.81 2.60 -14.47
CA PRO A 62 -20.16 1.19 -14.57
C PRO A 62 -19.02 0.25 -14.13
N GLY A 63 -19.37 -1.01 -13.88
CA GLY A 63 -18.41 -2.09 -13.58
C GLY A 63 -18.29 -2.42 -12.09
N GLN A 64 -17.66 -3.56 -11.80
CA GLN A 64 -17.48 -4.07 -10.42
C GLN A 64 -16.73 -3.08 -9.51
N TYR A 65 -15.79 -2.32 -10.08
CA TYR A 65 -14.97 -1.32 -9.39
C TYR A 65 -15.27 0.11 -9.86
N GLY A 66 -16.50 0.37 -10.32
CA GLY A 66 -17.00 1.72 -10.58
C GLY A 66 -17.49 2.42 -9.30
N ALA A 67 -18.07 3.62 -9.44
CA ALA A 67 -18.49 4.48 -8.33
C ALA A 67 -19.44 3.79 -7.33
N ALA A 68 -20.28 2.86 -7.78
CA ALA A 68 -21.19 2.11 -6.89
C ALA A 68 -20.44 1.30 -5.81
N ARG A 69 -19.21 0.86 -6.08
CA ARG A 69 -18.38 0.11 -5.13
C ARG A 69 -18.02 0.95 -3.89
N ILE A 70 -17.92 2.27 -4.04
CA ILE A 70 -17.65 3.21 -2.94
C ILE A 70 -18.74 3.07 -1.87
N PHE A 71 -20.00 3.11 -2.31
CA PHE A 71 -21.17 3.05 -1.42
C PHE A 71 -21.36 1.68 -0.80
N TYR A 72 -21.01 0.62 -1.54
CA TYR A 72 -20.97 -0.74 -1.01
C TYR A 72 -19.94 -0.87 0.14
N TYR A 73 -18.73 -0.34 -0.06
CA TYR A 73 -17.71 -0.30 0.99
C TYR A 73 -18.12 0.58 2.17
N ASN A 74 -18.72 1.75 1.96
CA ASN A 74 -19.27 2.54 3.06
C ASN A 74 -20.30 1.75 3.89
N SER A 75 -21.20 1.04 3.20
CA SER A 75 -22.24 0.25 3.85
C SER A 75 -21.67 -0.90 4.66
N ILE A 76 -20.68 -1.63 4.12
CA ILE A 76 -20.03 -2.73 4.83
C ILE A 76 -19.22 -2.22 6.02
N MET A 77 -18.41 -1.19 5.81
CA MET A 77 -17.64 -0.54 6.88
C MET A 77 -18.55 -0.20 8.06
N ARG A 78 -19.72 0.36 7.77
CA ARG A 78 -20.68 0.78 8.79
C ARG A 78 -21.40 -0.39 9.46
N ARG A 79 -21.98 -1.30 8.68
CA ARG A 79 -22.96 -2.29 9.16
C ARG A 79 -22.32 -3.58 9.66
N TYR A 80 -21.21 -3.98 9.06
CA TYR A 80 -20.58 -5.27 9.34
C TYR A 80 -19.22 -5.14 9.99
N LEU A 81 -18.46 -4.10 9.64
CA LEU A 81 -17.10 -3.93 10.16
C LEU A 81 -17.00 -2.98 11.35
N HIS A 82 -18.07 -2.22 11.59
CA HIS A 82 -18.16 -1.20 12.64
C HIS A 82 -16.98 -0.21 12.61
N ILE A 83 -16.55 0.14 11.40
CA ILE A 83 -15.51 1.14 11.17
C ILE A 83 -16.17 2.53 11.20
N PRO A 84 -15.74 3.43 12.10
CA PRO A 84 -16.30 4.78 12.17
C PRO A 84 -16.06 5.56 10.88
N GLN A 85 -17.14 6.15 10.36
CA GLN A 85 -17.11 6.97 9.15
C GLN A 85 -17.62 8.38 9.46
N ILE A 86 -16.78 9.38 9.22
CA ILE A 86 -17.14 10.80 9.43
C ILE A 86 -16.94 11.55 8.12
N ALA A 87 -17.95 12.29 7.68
CA ALA A 87 -17.85 13.16 6.53
C ALA A 87 -18.02 14.63 6.91
N ALA A 88 -17.25 15.51 6.28
CA ALA A 88 -17.50 16.93 6.24
C ALA A 88 -17.71 17.34 4.78
N VAL A 89 -18.90 17.84 4.47
CA VAL A 89 -19.16 18.50 3.18
C VAL A 89 -18.68 19.94 3.34
N MET A 90 -17.60 20.29 2.64
CA MET A 90 -16.91 21.59 2.76
C MET A 90 -17.08 22.43 1.47
N GLY A 91 -17.80 21.89 0.49
CA GLY A 91 -18.19 22.61 -0.73
C GLY A 91 -19.25 21.85 -1.49
N GLN A 92 -19.00 21.55 -2.78
CA GLN A 92 -19.98 20.86 -3.62
C GLN A 92 -20.04 19.36 -3.33
N CYS A 93 -21.24 18.78 -3.39
CA CYS A 93 -21.47 17.36 -3.19
C CYS A 93 -22.70 16.89 -3.99
N ILE A 94 -22.50 16.54 -5.26
CA ILE A 94 -23.59 16.37 -6.22
C ILE A 94 -23.76 14.91 -6.66
N ALA A 95 -25.02 14.48 -6.84
CA ALA A 95 -25.43 13.19 -7.39
C ALA A 95 -24.82 12.00 -6.63
N GLY A 96 -23.99 11.17 -7.28
CA GLY A 96 -23.28 10.08 -6.62
C GLY A 96 -22.40 10.56 -5.46
N GLY A 97 -21.84 11.77 -5.56
CA GLY A 97 -21.07 12.39 -4.50
C GLY A 97 -21.85 12.51 -3.19
N ALA A 98 -23.17 12.72 -3.25
CA ALA A 98 -24.03 12.87 -2.06
C ALA A 98 -24.21 11.56 -1.27
N TYR A 99 -24.08 10.40 -1.90
CA TYR A 99 -24.19 9.12 -1.19
C TYR A 99 -22.97 8.80 -0.32
N LEU A 100 -21.79 9.34 -0.65
CA LEU A 100 -20.58 9.14 0.13
C LEU A 100 -20.71 9.69 1.57
N PRO A 101 -21.08 10.98 1.79
CA PRO A 101 -21.36 11.46 3.13
C PRO A 101 -22.63 10.84 3.71
N ALA A 102 -23.70 10.62 2.91
CA ALA A 102 -24.95 10.04 3.41
C ALA A 102 -24.81 8.63 4.02
N LEU A 103 -23.76 7.88 3.63
CA LEU A 103 -23.43 6.57 4.18
C LEU A 103 -22.37 6.60 5.28
N SER A 104 -22.00 7.78 5.77
CA SER A 104 -21.17 7.97 6.96
C SER A 104 -22.02 7.96 8.25
N ASP A 105 -21.39 7.73 9.40
CA ASP A 105 -22.08 7.77 10.70
C ASP A 105 -22.43 9.19 11.12
N VAL A 106 -21.58 10.15 10.77
CA VAL A 106 -21.78 11.57 11.05
C VAL A 106 -21.43 12.41 9.82
N ILE A 107 -22.22 13.46 9.60
CA ILE A 107 -22.06 14.41 8.49
C ILE A 107 -22.05 15.83 9.05
N LEU A 108 -20.98 16.54 8.77
CA LEU A 108 -20.79 17.96 9.06
C LEU A 108 -20.99 18.76 7.77
N MET A 109 -21.61 19.92 7.87
CA MET A 109 -21.77 20.86 6.75
C MET A 109 -21.40 22.28 7.19
N VAL A 110 -20.81 23.04 6.30
CA VAL A 110 -20.42 24.44 6.47
C VAL A 110 -21.54 25.36 5.99
N LYS A 111 -22.00 26.24 6.87
CA LYS A 111 -23.10 27.19 6.59
C LYS A 111 -22.73 28.14 5.46
N GLY A 112 -23.62 28.27 4.47
CA GLY A 112 -23.43 29.18 3.33
C GLY A 112 -22.35 28.74 2.32
N THR A 113 -21.70 27.58 2.54
CA THR A 113 -20.67 27.04 1.64
C THR A 113 -21.08 25.68 1.08
N SER A 114 -21.55 24.79 1.95
CA SER A 114 -21.82 23.40 1.57
C SER A 114 -23.09 23.27 0.75
N PHE A 115 -23.01 22.47 -0.30
CA PHE A 115 -24.16 22.00 -1.06
C PHE A 115 -24.10 20.48 -1.15
N MET A 116 -25.21 19.81 -0.80
CA MET A 116 -25.37 18.37 -1.00
C MET A 116 -26.71 18.09 -1.68
N GLY A 117 -26.71 17.27 -2.73
CA GLY A 117 -27.97 16.94 -3.40
C GLY A 117 -27.83 15.95 -4.55
N LEU A 118 -28.90 15.20 -4.82
CA LEU A 118 -28.93 14.23 -5.94
C LEU A 118 -28.85 14.91 -7.32
N GLY A 119 -29.16 16.20 -7.39
CA GLY A 119 -29.02 17.04 -8.56
C GLY A 119 -28.82 18.49 -8.16
N GLY A 120 -28.02 19.23 -8.92
CA GLY A 120 -27.89 20.68 -8.73
C GLY A 120 -29.12 21.45 -9.23
N PRO A 121 -29.25 22.75 -8.91
CA PRO A 121 -30.38 23.58 -9.32
C PRO A 121 -30.71 23.55 -10.82
N ASN A 122 -29.68 23.52 -11.67
CA ASN A 122 -29.87 23.44 -13.12
C ASN A 122 -30.53 22.13 -13.56
N LEU A 123 -30.20 21.01 -12.91
CA LEU A 123 -30.82 19.71 -13.20
C LEU A 123 -32.27 19.70 -12.73
N VAL A 124 -32.55 20.25 -11.54
CA VAL A 124 -33.91 20.39 -10.99
C VAL A 124 -34.79 21.22 -11.93
N LYS A 125 -34.29 22.38 -12.38
CA LYS A 125 -34.99 23.23 -13.36
C LYS A 125 -35.24 22.50 -14.66
N GLY A 126 -34.25 21.80 -15.21
CA GLY A 126 -34.38 21.05 -16.45
C GLY A 126 -35.38 19.89 -16.36
N ALA A 127 -35.43 19.19 -15.23
CA ALA A 127 -36.27 18.00 -15.05
C ALA A 127 -37.70 18.32 -14.59
N THR A 128 -37.89 19.36 -13.78
CA THR A 128 -39.18 19.65 -13.10
C THR A 128 -39.75 21.03 -13.44
N GLY A 129 -38.96 21.92 -14.04
CA GLY A 129 -39.33 23.33 -14.24
C GLY A 129 -39.19 24.20 -12.99
N GLN A 130 -38.94 23.62 -11.80
CA GLN A 130 -38.77 24.36 -10.56
C GLN A 130 -37.47 25.18 -10.58
N VAL A 131 -37.59 26.47 -10.28
CA VAL A 131 -36.43 27.34 -10.04
C VAL A 131 -36.21 27.43 -8.53
N VAL A 132 -35.06 26.99 -8.06
CA VAL A 132 -34.65 26.96 -6.65
C VAL A 132 -33.17 27.29 -6.58
N ASP A 133 -32.74 27.97 -5.52
CA ASP A 133 -31.32 28.23 -5.26
C ASP A 133 -30.63 27.04 -4.56
N SER A 134 -29.31 27.09 -4.43
CA SER A 134 -28.54 25.97 -3.86
C SER A 134 -28.75 25.79 -2.36
N GLU A 135 -28.90 26.88 -1.59
CA GLU A 135 -29.07 26.81 -0.13
C GLU A 135 -30.44 26.19 0.21
N THR A 136 -31.50 26.67 -0.45
CA THR A 136 -32.85 26.12 -0.28
C THR A 136 -32.95 24.67 -0.75
N LEU A 137 -32.23 24.29 -1.82
CA LEU A 137 -32.29 22.93 -2.36
C LEU A 137 -31.51 21.90 -1.51
N GLY A 138 -30.33 22.27 -1.02
CA GLY A 138 -29.38 21.31 -0.44
C GLY A 138 -28.28 21.93 0.41
N GLY A 139 -28.52 23.13 0.96
CA GLY A 139 -27.61 23.81 1.88
C GLY A 139 -27.50 23.13 3.24
N ALA A 140 -26.61 23.66 4.08
CA ALA A 140 -26.40 23.14 5.43
C ALA A 140 -27.70 23.20 6.27
N SER A 141 -28.42 24.32 6.22
CA SER A 141 -29.69 24.51 6.94
C SER A 141 -30.76 23.49 6.53
N THR A 142 -30.94 23.29 5.22
CA THR A 142 -31.84 22.29 4.64
C THR A 142 -31.55 20.88 5.16
N HIS A 143 -30.28 20.52 5.34
CA HIS A 143 -29.89 19.19 5.78
C HIS A 143 -29.84 18.99 7.30
N THR A 144 -29.65 20.04 8.10
CA THR A 144 -29.58 19.93 9.56
C THR A 144 -30.87 20.30 10.28
N GLU A 145 -31.73 21.13 9.68
CA GLU A 145 -32.94 21.67 10.34
C GLU A 145 -34.23 21.14 9.74
N ILE A 146 -34.24 20.75 8.45
CA ILE A 146 -35.45 20.31 7.73
C ILE A 146 -35.42 18.81 7.46
N SER A 147 -34.44 18.34 6.68
CA SER A 147 -34.42 16.94 6.20
C SER A 147 -33.76 15.95 7.14
N GLY A 148 -32.89 16.41 8.05
CA GLY A 148 -32.15 15.56 8.99
C GLY A 148 -31.11 14.64 8.34
N VAL A 149 -30.70 14.92 7.08
CA VAL A 149 -29.66 14.15 6.40
C VAL A 149 -28.29 14.40 7.03
N ALA A 150 -27.99 15.66 7.38
CA ALA A 150 -26.75 16.03 8.03
C ALA A 150 -26.97 16.30 9.53
N HIS A 151 -25.88 16.26 10.30
CA HIS A 151 -25.96 16.21 11.75
C HIS A 151 -25.50 17.51 12.42
N TYR A 152 -24.55 18.23 11.82
CA TYR A 152 -24.03 19.49 12.37
C TYR A 152 -23.80 20.51 11.27
N ALA A 153 -24.30 21.73 11.49
CA ALA A 153 -23.99 22.91 10.69
C ALA A 153 -22.96 23.76 11.43
N LEU A 154 -21.79 23.97 10.81
CA LEU A 154 -20.64 24.67 11.39
C LEU A 154 -20.32 25.91 10.55
N ASP A 155 -19.62 26.88 11.16
CA ASP A 155 -19.46 28.20 10.54
C ASP A 155 -18.34 28.25 9.48
N ASN A 156 -17.39 27.31 9.51
CA ASN A 156 -16.27 27.23 8.58
C ASN A 156 -15.61 25.85 8.58
N ASP A 157 -14.64 25.69 7.67
CA ASP A 157 -13.83 24.50 7.48
C ASP A 157 -13.03 24.13 8.73
N GLU A 158 -12.40 25.10 9.39
CA GLU A 158 -11.61 24.87 10.61
C GLU A 158 -12.47 24.27 11.74
N ALA A 159 -13.70 24.74 11.88
CA ALA A 159 -14.67 24.20 12.84
C ALA A 159 -15.06 22.76 12.49
N CYS A 160 -15.25 22.44 11.21
CA CYS A 160 -15.45 21.07 10.74
C CYS A 160 -14.28 20.18 11.14
N ILE A 161 -13.05 20.58 10.83
CA ILE A 161 -11.84 19.81 11.18
C ILE A 161 -11.72 19.64 12.69
N ALA A 162 -11.93 20.68 13.48
CA ALA A 162 -11.90 20.60 14.94
C ALA A 162 -12.95 19.61 15.48
N LYS A 163 -14.16 19.61 14.91
CA LYS A 163 -15.23 18.71 15.31
C LYS A 163 -14.94 17.25 14.94
N ILE A 164 -14.37 16.99 13.76
CA ILE A 164 -13.91 15.65 13.36
C ILE A 164 -12.87 15.14 14.37
N ARG A 165 -11.90 15.98 14.72
CA ARG A 165 -10.84 15.63 15.69
C ARG A 165 -11.42 15.26 17.05
N ASP A 166 -12.36 16.05 17.57
CA ASP A 166 -13.10 15.78 18.82
C ASP A 166 -13.86 14.45 18.76
N MET A 167 -14.52 14.14 17.64
CA MET A 167 -15.23 12.88 17.45
C MET A 167 -14.29 11.67 17.44
N ILE A 168 -13.17 11.77 16.72
CA ILE A 168 -12.16 10.70 16.65
C ILE A 168 -11.52 10.46 18.02
N GLU A 169 -11.24 11.51 18.79
CA GLU A 169 -10.70 11.41 20.15
C GLU A 169 -11.64 10.64 21.09
N ARG A 170 -12.97 10.85 20.96
CA ARG A 170 -13.99 10.20 21.77
C ARG A 170 -14.35 8.78 21.36
N LEU A 171 -13.82 8.29 20.23
CA LEU A 171 -14.04 6.90 19.83
C LEU A 171 -13.56 5.95 20.95
N PRO A 172 -14.25 4.80 21.15
CA PRO A 172 -13.78 3.79 22.09
C PRO A 172 -12.34 3.36 21.78
N VAL A 173 -11.53 3.13 22.81
CA VAL A 173 -10.17 2.56 22.65
C VAL A 173 -10.28 1.05 22.81
N SER A 174 -9.78 0.27 21.85
CA SER A 174 -9.72 -1.18 21.99
C SER A 174 -8.53 -1.63 22.86
N THR A 175 -8.63 -2.80 23.49
CA THR A 175 -7.51 -3.37 24.26
C THR A 175 -6.24 -3.57 23.41
N ARG A 176 -6.39 -3.81 22.11
CA ARG A 176 -5.28 -3.90 21.16
C ARG A 176 -4.65 -2.55 20.89
N GLU A 177 -5.45 -1.51 20.70
CA GLU A 177 -4.94 -0.14 20.58
C GLU A 177 -4.12 0.25 21.82
N ILE A 178 -4.58 -0.12 23.01
CA ILE A 178 -3.82 0.07 24.26
C ILE A 178 -2.50 -0.71 24.23
N ALA A 179 -2.50 -1.94 23.73
CA ALA A 179 -1.29 -2.76 23.60
C ALA A 179 -0.29 -2.20 22.56
N LEU A 180 -0.79 -1.47 21.55
CA LEU A 180 -0.01 -0.82 20.50
C LEU A 180 0.48 0.58 20.88
N LEU A 181 -0.04 1.17 21.96
CA LEU A 181 0.53 2.40 22.50
C LEU A 181 2.00 2.16 22.86
N PRO A 182 2.90 3.13 22.62
CA PRO A 182 4.28 3.02 23.04
C PRO A 182 4.31 2.67 24.52
N ARG A 183 4.77 1.47 24.86
CA ARG A 183 5.02 1.12 26.26
C ARG A 183 6.07 2.10 26.74
N GLY A 184 5.67 3.04 27.59
CA GLY A 184 6.58 4.00 28.17
C GLY A 184 7.76 3.21 28.73
N THR A 185 8.98 3.58 28.34
CA THR A 185 10.21 2.92 28.80
C THR A 185 10.42 3.01 30.33
N GLY A 186 9.49 3.63 31.07
CA GLY A 186 9.55 3.80 32.52
C GLY A 186 9.24 2.54 33.34
N ASP A 187 8.44 1.60 32.83
CA ASP A 187 8.03 0.44 33.66
C ASP A 187 9.04 -0.71 33.64
N ASN A 188 9.88 -0.79 32.60
CA ASN A 188 11.00 -1.74 32.55
C ASN A 188 12.23 -1.25 33.33
N GLU A 189 12.38 0.07 33.51
CA GLU A 189 13.41 0.64 34.38
C GLU A 189 13.14 0.31 35.84
N ALA A 190 11.88 0.29 36.31
CA ALA A 190 11.57 -0.05 37.70
C ALA A 190 11.89 -1.50 38.09
N ARG A 191 11.79 -2.46 37.14
CA ARG A 191 12.15 -3.87 37.39
C ARG A 191 13.65 -4.16 37.24
N THR A 192 14.37 -3.40 36.43
CA THR A 192 15.83 -3.54 36.25
C THR A 192 16.66 -2.65 37.19
N ALA A 193 16.12 -1.53 37.67
CA ALA A 193 16.77 -0.62 38.62
C ALA A 193 16.95 -1.23 40.02
N LYS A 194 16.19 -2.27 40.39
CA LYS A 194 16.44 -3.01 41.64
C LYS A 194 17.64 -3.96 41.56
N ALA A 195 18.19 -4.19 40.36
CA ALA A 195 19.36 -5.05 40.14
C ALA A 195 20.66 -4.28 39.83
N ARG A 196 20.61 -2.95 39.66
CA ARG A 196 21.79 -2.13 39.35
C ARG A 196 21.71 -0.76 40.05
N SER A 197 21.91 -0.74 41.36
CA SER A 197 22.16 0.50 42.09
C SER A 197 23.64 0.87 42.00
N GLY A 198 23.99 1.78 41.08
CA GLY A 198 25.34 2.32 40.97
C GLY A 198 25.57 3.10 39.68
N GLY A 199 24.86 4.23 39.50
CA GLY A 199 25.11 5.12 38.37
C GLY A 199 24.07 6.24 38.26
N THR A 200 24.54 7.48 38.33
CA THR A 200 23.77 8.74 38.34
C THR A 200 22.97 8.93 37.03
N PRO A 201 21.75 9.53 37.04
CA PRO A 201 20.92 9.62 35.85
C PRO A 201 21.26 10.83 34.98
N THR A 202 21.60 10.61 33.71
CA THR A 202 21.71 11.67 32.68
C THR A 202 20.38 11.83 31.93
N LYS A 203 19.87 13.07 31.93
CA LYS A 203 18.76 13.55 31.11
C LYS A 203 19.15 13.56 29.62
N ASN A 204 18.48 12.76 28.80
CA ASN A 204 18.03 13.09 27.43
C ASN A 204 17.39 11.85 26.78
N ARG A 205 16.06 11.83 26.68
CA ARG A 205 15.32 10.86 25.86
C ARG A 205 15.45 11.27 24.39
N ALA A 206 16.42 10.70 23.69
CA ALA A 206 16.41 10.64 22.24
C ALA A 206 15.49 9.49 21.79
N ALA A 207 14.70 9.72 20.74
CA ALA A 207 14.10 8.65 19.96
C ALA A 207 15.17 7.59 19.64
N SER A 208 14.80 6.32 19.66
CA SER A 208 15.66 5.21 19.25
C SER A 208 16.22 5.49 17.84
N LYS A 209 17.43 6.05 17.78
CA LYS A 209 18.14 6.34 16.53
C LYS A 209 18.45 5.00 15.87
N SER A 210 18.22 4.90 14.57
CA SER A 210 18.71 3.77 13.77
C SER A 210 20.22 3.59 14.02
N ALA A 211 20.68 2.36 14.10
CA ALA A 211 22.10 2.04 14.33
C ALA A 211 22.98 2.24 13.07
N GLY A 212 22.48 2.95 12.05
CA GLY A 212 23.16 3.18 10.76
C GLY A 212 23.59 4.63 10.54
N GLN A 213 24.03 5.35 11.57
CA GLN A 213 24.59 6.70 11.39
C GLN A 213 25.98 6.61 10.73
N GLY A 214 26.03 6.42 9.41
CA GLY A 214 27.29 6.41 8.66
C GLY A 214 27.15 6.31 7.13
N GLU A 215 26.12 5.62 6.62
CA GLU A 215 25.86 5.51 5.18
C GLU A 215 24.71 6.43 4.78
N ASP A 216 24.91 7.22 3.73
CA ASP A 216 23.81 7.95 3.11
C ASP A 216 22.89 6.91 2.44
N LEU A 217 21.61 6.95 2.79
CA LEU A 217 20.60 6.05 2.22
C LEU A 217 20.56 6.14 0.68
N TYR A 218 20.91 7.30 0.13
CA TYR A 218 20.99 7.54 -1.30
C TYR A 218 22.19 6.87 -1.97
N ASP A 219 23.22 6.50 -1.21
CA ASP A 219 24.43 5.83 -1.71
C ASP A 219 24.38 4.30 -1.60
N LEU A 220 23.32 3.75 -0.98
CA LEU A 220 23.16 2.31 -0.79
C LEU A 220 22.96 1.55 -2.11
N LEU A 221 22.29 2.17 -3.07
CA LEU A 221 22.04 1.61 -4.38
C LEU A 221 22.92 2.29 -5.43
N PRO A 222 23.54 1.53 -6.35
CA PRO A 222 24.28 2.11 -7.45
C PRO A 222 23.34 2.84 -8.42
N ALA A 223 23.84 3.88 -9.08
CA ALA A 223 23.08 4.64 -10.06
C ALA A 223 22.61 3.79 -11.27
N ASP A 224 23.41 2.79 -11.67
CA ASP A 224 22.98 1.78 -12.63
C ASP A 224 22.21 0.68 -11.89
N HIS A 225 20.90 0.65 -12.11
CA HIS A 225 19.97 -0.29 -11.48
C HIS A 225 20.40 -1.76 -11.61
N ARG A 226 21.18 -2.12 -12.63
CA ARG A 226 21.64 -3.49 -12.89
C ARG A 226 22.81 -3.92 -11.99
N MET A 227 23.52 -2.96 -11.40
CA MET A 227 24.66 -3.25 -10.54
C MET A 227 24.22 -3.84 -9.19
N SER A 228 25.14 -4.54 -8.55
CA SER A 228 24.90 -5.21 -7.27
C SER A 228 25.21 -4.30 -6.09
N TYR A 229 24.55 -4.53 -4.97
CA TYR A 229 24.76 -3.86 -3.69
C TYR A 229 24.46 -4.84 -2.55
N ASP A 230 24.76 -4.44 -1.31
CA ASP A 230 24.46 -5.24 -0.12
C ASP A 230 23.04 -4.95 0.38
N MET A 231 22.11 -5.89 0.18
CA MET A 231 20.75 -5.78 0.72
C MET A 231 20.75 -5.71 2.26
N HIS A 232 21.74 -6.28 2.95
CA HIS A 232 21.81 -6.11 4.41
C HIS A 232 22.08 -4.66 4.81
N ALA A 233 22.74 -3.85 3.98
CA ALA A 233 22.92 -2.43 4.24
C ALA A 233 21.57 -1.68 4.21
N VAL A 234 20.71 -2.02 3.24
CA VAL A 234 19.33 -1.53 3.19
C VAL A 234 18.53 -1.99 4.41
N LEU A 235 18.63 -3.25 4.80
CA LEU A 235 17.93 -3.76 5.99
C LEU A 235 18.43 -3.10 7.28
N ARG A 236 19.75 -2.92 7.44
CA ARG A 236 20.35 -2.24 8.61
C ARG A 236 19.81 -0.81 8.80
N SER A 237 19.46 -0.13 7.71
CA SER A 237 19.01 1.26 7.77
C SER A 237 17.53 1.41 8.13
N ILE A 238 16.70 0.40 7.85
CA ILE A 238 15.26 0.42 8.11
C ILE A 238 14.84 -0.33 9.39
N LEU A 239 15.61 -1.33 9.83
CA LEU A 239 15.29 -2.18 10.98
C LEU A 239 15.77 -1.58 12.32
N ASP A 240 15.13 -1.96 13.42
CA ASP A 240 15.55 -1.61 14.78
C ASP A 240 16.96 -2.13 15.05
N ASN A 241 17.83 -1.27 15.57
CA ASN A 241 19.25 -1.55 15.80
C ASN A 241 20.02 -2.04 14.56
N GLY A 242 19.42 -1.97 13.36
CA GLY A 242 19.95 -2.60 12.16
C GLY A 242 20.09 -4.12 12.26
N GLU A 243 19.32 -4.78 13.12
CA GLU A 243 19.46 -6.21 13.39
C GLU A 243 18.37 -7.04 12.69
N ILE A 244 18.78 -8.20 12.17
CA ILE A 244 17.91 -9.26 11.66
C ILE A 244 18.43 -10.60 12.17
N ASP A 245 17.54 -11.44 12.70
CA ASP A 245 17.82 -12.82 13.09
C ASP A 245 17.49 -13.73 11.91
N GLU A 246 18.51 -14.07 11.11
CA GLU A 246 18.32 -14.78 9.84
C GLU A 246 17.90 -16.24 10.01
N PHE A 247 16.74 -16.55 9.44
CA PHE A 247 16.23 -17.89 9.30
C PHE A 247 16.98 -18.65 8.21
N GLN A 248 17.71 -19.70 8.59
CA GLN A 248 18.51 -20.53 7.69
C GLN A 248 19.49 -19.71 6.83
N GLU A 249 20.27 -18.82 7.43
CA GLU A 249 21.32 -17.99 6.78
C GLU A 249 22.24 -18.80 5.84
N GLY A 250 22.56 -20.05 6.20
CA GLY A 250 23.41 -20.94 5.39
C GLY A 250 22.77 -21.50 4.12
N ILE A 251 21.47 -21.32 3.90
CA ILE A 251 20.68 -21.95 2.82
C ILE A 251 20.11 -20.87 1.91
N ALA A 252 20.24 -21.04 0.59
CA ALA A 252 19.68 -20.13 -0.42
C ALA A 252 19.93 -18.64 -0.09
N ARG A 253 21.21 -18.25 0.01
CA ARG A 253 21.69 -16.93 0.46
C ARG A 253 21.27 -15.77 -0.45
N GLU A 254 20.77 -16.06 -1.64
CA GLU A 254 20.12 -15.09 -2.52
C GLU A 254 18.75 -14.61 -1.99
N MET A 255 18.14 -15.33 -1.05
CA MET A 255 16.91 -14.98 -0.35
C MET A 255 17.15 -14.86 1.15
N ILE A 256 17.14 -13.63 1.65
CA ILE A 256 17.24 -13.30 3.06
C ILE A 256 15.85 -13.49 3.68
N CYS A 257 15.76 -14.34 4.70
CA CYS A 257 14.55 -14.50 5.52
C CYS A 257 14.96 -14.31 6.97
N GLY A 258 14.23 -13.56 7.78
CA GLY A 258 14.58 -13.42 9.20
C GLY A 258 13.57 -12.67 10.04
N ASP A 259 13.62 -12.89 11.34
CA ASP A 259 12.84 -12.12 12.32
C ASP A 259 13.56 -10.80 12.60
N ALA A 260 12.83 -9.69 12.53
CA ALA A 260 13.36 -8.37 12.83
C ALA A 260 12.31 -7.51 13.57
N ARG A 261 12.65 -6.24 13.82
CA ARG A 261 11.72 -5.28 14.42
C ARG A 261 11.75 -3.94 13.70
N ILE A 262 10.59 -3.28 13.66
CA ILE A 262 10.44 -1.88 13.24
C ILE A 262 9.59 -1.18 14.31
N ASP A 263 10.17 -0.18 14.97
CA ASP A 263 9.56 0.56 16.10
C ASP A 263 9.01 -0.39 17.19
N GLY A 264 9.78 -1.44 17.49
CA GLY A 264 9.46 -2.46 18.49
C GLY A 264 8.47 -3.54 18.04
N ILE A 265 7.87 -3.40 16.85
CA ILE A 265 6.94 -4.38 16.26
C ILE A 265 7.74 -5.49 15.58
N THR A 266 7.54 -6.75 15.99
CA THR A 266 8.14 -7.91 15.33
C THR A 266 7.59 -8.06 13.91
N VAL A 267 8.48 -8.30 12.95
CA VAL A 267 8.16 -8.49 11.53
C VAL A 267 9.07 -9.58 10.96
N GLY A 268 8.49 -10.47 10.14
CA GLY A 268 9.24 -11.41 9.32
C GLY A 268 9.65 -10.74 8.02
N VAL A 269 10.96 -10.60 7.79
CA VAL A 269 11.51 -9.95 6.59
C VAL A 269 11.84 -11.01 5.55
N ILE A 270 11.47 -10.74 4.29
CA ILE A 270 11.85 -11.52 3.11
C ILE A 270 12.45 -10.54 2.10
N ALA A 271 13.73 -10.69 1.77
CA ALA A 271 14.44 -9.76 0.89
C ALA A 271 15.29 -10.48 -0.16
N ASN A 272 15.38 -9.91 -1.35
CA ASN A 272 16.25 -10.42 -2.41
C ASN A 272 17.66 -9.85 -2.25
N GLN A 273 18.67 -10.70 -2.07
CA GLN A 273 20.06 -10.26 -2.12
C GLN A 273 20.53 -10.11 -3.57
N ARG A 274 21.42 -9.15 -3.84
CA ARG A 274 22.01 -8.90 -5.17
C ARG A 274 23.47 -9.38 -5.25
N GLY A 275 23.97 -9.52 -6.48
CA GLY A 275 25.36 -9.92 -6.73
C GLY A 275 25.57 -11.42 -6.95
N LEU A 276 26.83 -11.82 -7.07
CA LEU A 276 27.19 -13.23 -7.25
C LEU A 276 27.30 -13.90 -5.88
N ILE A 277 26.38 -14.79 -5.57
CA ILE A 277 26.24 -15.42 -4.27
C ILE A 277 27.00 -16.75 -4.26
N LYS A 278 27.94 -16.88 -3.35
CA LYS A 278 28.67 -18.13 -3.13
C LYS A 278 27.73 -19.17 -2.54
N SER A 279 27.53 -20.26 -3.28
CA SER A 279 26.77 -21.44 -2.85
C SER A 279 27.62 -22.33 -1.93
N ARG A 280 27.09 -23.50 -1.57
CA ARG A 280 27.83 -24.51 -0.78
C ARG A 280 29.04 -25.01 -1.58
N GLU A 281 30.02 -25.58 -0.88
CA GLU A 281 31.23 -26.10 -1.52
C GLU A 281 30.86 -27.14 -2.59
N GLY A 282 31.35 -26.93 -3.82
CA GLY A 282 31.04 -27.79 -4.97
C GLY A 282 29.83 -27.37 -5.81
N GLU A 283 29.03 -26.39 -5.37
CA GLU A 283 27.89 -25.87 -6.13
C GLU A 283 28.28 -24.64 -6.98
N LYS A 284 27.62 -24.48 -8.13
CA LYS A 284 27.76 -23.26 -8.95
C LYS A 284 27.28 -22.05 -8.15
N PRO A 285 27.96 -20.89 -8.24
CA PRO A 285 27.47 -19.67 -7.61
C PRO A 285 26.09 -19.29 -8.19
N ARG A 286 25.25 -18.69 -7.36
CA ARG A 286 23.91 -18.22 -7.74
C ARG A 286 23.95 -16.72 -8.05
N PHE A 287 23.06 -16.28 -8.92
CA PHE A 287 22.86 -14.86 -9.19
C PHE A 287 21.79 -14.33 -8.23
N GLY A 288 22.13 -13.27 -7.50
CA GLY A 288 21.19 -12.54 -6.66
C GLY A 288 20.08 -11.88 -7.48
N GLY A 289 18.93 -11.66 -6.85
CA GLY A 289 17.71 -11.21 -7.50
C GLY A 289 16.98 -12.29 -8.30
N ILE A 290 17.47 -13.53 -8.30
CA ILE A 290 16.83 -14.67 -8.95
C ILE A 290 16.37 -15.68 -7.91
N ILE A 291 15.14 -16.17 -8.06
CA ILE A 291 14.55 -17.21 -7.20
C ILE A 291 14.86 -18.59 -7.78
N TYR A 292 15.45 -19.46 -6.97
CA TYR A 292 15.75 -20.86 -7.26
C TYR A 292 14.81 -21.80 -6.51
N THR A 293 14.77 -23.08 -6.90
CA THR A 293 13.95 -24.13 -6.26
C THR A 293 14.12 -24.15 -4.73
N GLU A 294 15.36 -24.25 -4.24
CA GLU A 294 15.67 -24.28 -2.80
C GLU A 294 15.22 -23.00 -2.08
N SER A 295 15.41 -21.84 -2.74
CA SER A 295 15.02 -20.55 -2.18
C SER A 295 13.50 -20.40 -2.07
N ALA A 296 12.74 -20.92 -3.05
CA ALA A 296 11.29 -20.92 -3.01
C ALA A 296 10.76 -21.79 -1.87
N GLU A 297 11.37 -22.96 -1.63
CA GLU A 297 11.00 -23.83 -0.50
C GLU A 297 11.33 -23.21 0.87
N LYS A 298 12.52 -22.60 1.00
CA LYS A 298 12.92 -21.85 2.22
C LYS A 298 11.90 -20.75 2.55
N VAL A 299 11.55 -19.94 1.56
CA VAL A 299 10.66 -18.80 1.78
C VAL A 299 9.22 -19.26 2.06
N ALA A 300 8.72 -20.27 1.35
CA ALA A 300 7.40 -20.84 1.62
C ALA A 300 7.27 -21.31 3.09
N TYR A 301 8.27 -22.04 3.57
CA TYR A 301 8.30 -22.49 4.97
C TYR A 301 8.35 -21.32 5.96
N PHE A 302 9.15 -20.29 5.66
CA PHE A 302 9.26 -19.11 6.51
C PHE A 302 7.93 -18.34 6.60
N ILE A 303 7.22 -18.22 5.49
CA ILE A 303 5.88 -17.60 5.44
C ILE A 303 4.89 -18.40 6.29
N ASP A 304 4.82 -19.72 6.12
CA ASP A 304 3.93 -20.59 6.91
C ASP A 304 4.20 -20.47 8.41
N ARG A 305 5.49 -20.34 8.79
CA ARG A 305 5.89 -20.12 10.18
C ARG A 305 5.42 -18.77 10.68
N CYS A 306 5.62 -17.69 9.92
CA CYS A 306 5.17 -16.35 10.31
C CYS A 306 3.65 -16.30 10.43
N ASP A 307 2.92 -16.89 9.47
CA ASP A 307 1.45 -16.96 9.50
C ASP A 307 0.94 -17.66 10.76
N ARG A 308 1.49 -18.84 11.06
CA ARG A 308 1.13 -19.62 12.27
C ARG A 308 1.40 -18.86 13.57
N LEU A 309 2.43 -18.03 13.61
CA LEU A 309 2.80 -17.26 14.79
C LEU A 309 2.14 -15.88 14.85
N GLY A 310 1.38 -15.50 13.81
CA GLY A 310 0.76 -14.18 13.74
C GLY A 310 1.76 -13.04 13.53
N ILE A 311 2.91 -13.31 12.90
CA ILE A 311 3.96 -12.33 12.64
C ILE A 311 3.72 -11.68 11.27
N PRO A 312 3.55 -10.34 11.20
CA PRO A 312 3.46 -9.62 9.93
C PRO A 312 4.67 -9.87 9.02
N LEU A 313 4.46 -9.82 7.71
CA LEU A 313 5.51 -10.01 6.70
C LEU A 313 5.88 -8.70 6.03
N LEU A 314 7.18 -8.46 5.84
CA LEU A 314 7.73 -7.40 5.01
C LEU A 314 8.52 -8.01 3.84
N PHE A 315 8.05 -7.78 2.62
CA PHE A 315 8.73 -8.14 1.39
C PHE A 315 9.54 -6.95 0.89
N VAL A 316 10.87 -7.07 0.83
CA VAL A 316 11.77 -6.07 0.23
C VAL A 316 12.21 -6.57 -1.14
N GLN A 317 11.66 -5.97 -2.19
CA GLN A 317 11.80 -6.44 -3.56
C GLN A 317 13.00 -5.81 -4.27
N ASP A 318 13.90 -6.67 -4.74
CA ASP A 318 14.81 -6.44 -5.86
C ASP A 318 14.95 -7.73 -6.68
N VAL A 319 13.82 -8.17 -7.21
CA VAL A 319 13.63 -9.47 -7.86
C VAL A 319 13.52 -9.30 -9.37
N SER A 320 14.33 -10.06 -10.10
CA SER A 320 14.34 -10.11 -11.57
C SER A 320 13.58 -11.32 -12.12
N GLY A 321 13.25 -12.31 -11.29
CA GLY A 321 12.40 -13.44 -11.66
C GLY A 321 12.83 -14.76 -11.01
N PHE A 322 12.37 -15.86 -11.60
CA PHE A 322 12.83 -17.21 -11.26
C PHE A 322 13.93 -17.65 -12.22
N MET A 323 14.77 -18.60 -11.77
CA MET A 323 15.76 -19.22 -12.63
C MET A 323 15.08 -19.95 -13.81
N VAL A 324 15.73 -19.94 -14.97
CA VAL A 324 15.24 -20.59 -16.19
C VAL A 324 16.27 -21.57 -16.72
N GLY A 325 15.82 -22.54 -17.50
CA GLY A 325 16.68 -23.53 -18.16
C GLY A 325 16.46 -24.95 -17.66
N THR A 326 17.05 -25.91 -18.37
CA THR A 326 16.76 -27.34 -18.19
C THR A 326 17.03 -27.84 -16.77
N GLU A 327 18.12 -27.41 -16.13
CA GLU A 327 18.45 -27.78 -14.75
C GLU A 327 17.33 -27.34 -13.78
N ALA A 328 16.90 -26.07 -13.86
CA ALA A 328 15.84 -25.52 -13.00
C ALA A 328 14.48 -26.23 -13.22
N GLU A 329 14.12 -26.52 -14.47
CA GLU A 329 12.89 -27.24 -14.79
C GLU A 329 12.91 -28.68 -14.23
N GLN A 330 14.05 -29.37 -14.35
CA GLN A 330 14.21 -30.74 -13.83
C GLN A 330 14.23 -30.82 -12.31
N GLU A 331 14.71 -29.77 -11.63
CA GLU A 331 14.60 -29.63 -10.17
C GLU A 331 13.17 -29.38 -9.68
N GLY A 332 12.24 -29.07 -10.59
CA GLY A 332 10.85 -28.81 -10.25
C GLY A 332 10.59 -27.37 -9.77
N ILE A 333 11.33 -26.39 -10.30
CA ILE A 333 11.24 -24.98 -9.90
C ILE A 333 9.81 -24.42 -9.97
N ILE A 334 9.01 -24.82 -10.97
CA ILE A 334 7.60 -24.40 -11.09
C ILE A 334 6.79 -24.85 -9.88
N ARG A 335 6.98 -26.08 -9.40
CA ARG A 335 6.26 -26.62 -8.25
C ARG A 335 6.70 -25.94 -6.95
N ALA A 336 8.00 -25.70 -6.79
CA ALA A 336 8.52 -24.97 -5.64
C ALA A 336 8.04 -23.51 -5.62
N GLY A 337 8.08 -22.83 -6.78
CA GLY A 337 7.56 -21.48 -6.95
C GLY A 337 6.06 -21.38 -6.67
N ALA A 338 5.28 -22.36 -7.12
CA ALA A 338 3.85 -22.42 -6.81
C ALA A 338 3.58 -22.52 -5.30
N ARG A 339 4.35 -23.33 -4.56
CA ARG A 339 4.25 -23.41 -3.09
C ARG A 339 4.57 -22.08 -2.42
N PHE A 340 5.59 -21.37 -2.89
CA PHE A 340 5.91 -20.04 -2.39
C PHE A 340 4.75 -19.06 -2.65
N VAL A 341 4.25 -18.98 -3.89
CA VAL A 341 3.11 -18.11 -4.24
C VAL A 341 1.88 -18.46 -3.40
N GLU A 342 1.57 -19.75 -3.22
CA GLU A 342 0.41 -20.20 -2.44
C GLU A 342 0.56 -19.87 -0.95
N ALA A 343 1.73 -20.10 -0.35
CA ALA A 343 2.01 -19.71 1.04
C ALA A 343 1.84 -18.20 1.23
N MET A 344 2.37 -17.39 0.31
CA MET A 344 2.23 -15.93 0.33
C MET A 344 0.77 -15.48 0.16
N ALA A 345 0.07 -16.03 -0.82
CA ALA A 345 -1.30 -15.63 -1.15
C ALA A 345 -2.31 -16.01 -0.04
N THR A 346 -2.05 -17.11 0.67
CA THR A 346 -2.93 -17.61 1.73
C THR A 346 -2.53 -17.16 3.14
N ALA A 347 -1.39 -16.47 3.28
CA ALA A 347 -0.98 -15.86 4.53
C ALA A 347 -2.03 -14.85 5.03
N ARG A 348 -2.52 -15.12 6.25
CA ARG A 348 -3.54 -14.38 6.99
C ARG A 348 -2.93 -13.24 7.82
N VAL A 349 -1.62 -13.24 8.01
CA VAL A 349 -0.89 -12.12 8.62
C VAL A 349 -0.80 -10.93 7.67
N PRO A 350 -0.64 -9.70 8.20
CA PRO A 350 -0.45 -8.53 7.35
C PRO A 350 0.79 -8.67 6.46
N LYS A 351 0.69 -8.17 5.23
CA LYS A 351 1.77 -8.16 4.23
C LYS A 351 2.07 -6.75 3.79
N LEU A 352 3.30 -6.31 4.00
CA LEU A 352 3.84 -5.06 3.50
C LEU A 352 4.86 -5.32 2.40
N VAL A 353 4.88 -4.48 1.38
CA VAL A 353 5.84 -4.58 0.27
C VAL A 353 6.59 -3.28 0.13
N LEU A 354 7.91 -3.37 -0.03
CA LEU A 354 8.79 -2.27 -0.37
C LEU A 354 9.62 -2.66 -1.60
N THR A 355 9.34 -2.05 -2.74
CA THR A 355 10.17 -2.18 -3.94
C THR A 355 11.30 -1.15 -3.89
N VAL A 356 12.53 -1.61 -3.68
CA VAL A 356 13.71 -0.70 -3.66
C VAL A 356 14.33 -0.54 -5.04
N ASN A 357 14.19 -1.56 -5.89
CA ASN A 357 14.73 -1.58 -7.25
C ASN A 357 13.83 -2.45 -8.14
N HIS A 358 14.16 -3.69 -8.47
CA HIS A 358 13.33 -4.48 -9.40
C HIS A 358 12.16 -5.21 -8.75
N ALA A 359 11.04 -5.26 -9.47
CA ALA A 359 9.95 -6.18 -9.24
C ALA A 359 9.46 -6.73 -10.57
N SER A 360 10.12 -7.78 -11.06
CA SER A 360 9.94 -8.28 -12.43
C SER A 360 9.52 -9.75 -12.50
N GLY A 361 8.76 -10.08 -13.56
CA GLY A 361 8.38 -11.44 -13.92
C GLY A 361 7.61 -12.19 -12.83
N ALA A 362 7.76 -13.51 -12.78
CA ALA A 362 7.12 -14.33 -11.74
C ALA A 362 7.60 -14.02 -10.32
N GLY A 363 8.77 -13.36 -10.19
CA GLY A 363 9.27 -12.88 -8.90
C GLY A 363 8.37 -11.81 -8.29
N TYR A 364 7.80 -10.91 -9.11
CA TYR A 364 6.78 -9.95 -8.68
C TYR A 364 5.57 -10.64 -8.04
N TYR A 365 5.16 -11.79 -8.57
CA TYR A 365 4.05 -12.56 -8.01
C TYR A 365 4.42 -13.14 -6.65
N ALA A 366 5.55 -13.85 -6.58
CA ALA A 366 5.98 -14.54 -5.36
C ALA A 366 6.27 -13.56 -4.20
N MET A 367 6.76 -12.36 -4.51
CA MET A 367 7.09 -11.32 -3.54
C MET A 367 5.89 -10.41 -3.20
N ALA A 368 4.66 -10.89 -3.32
CA ALA A 368 3.42 -10.20 -2.93
C ALA A 368 3.08 -8.92 -3.72
N GLY A 369 3.33 -8.91 -5.03
CA GLY A 369 2.88 -7.83 -5.92
C GLY A 369 1.38 -7.50 -5.80
N GLN A 370 0.95 -6.34 -6.32
CA GLN A 370 -0.37 -5.73 -6.07
C GLN A 370 -1.57 -6.66 -6.29
N GLY A 371 -1.49 -7.60 -7.25
CA GLY A 371 -2.55 -8.57 -7.51
C GLY A 371 -2.79 -9.59 -6.38
N PHE A 372 -1.92 -9.64 -5.37
CA PHE A 372 -2.03 -10.46 -4.17
C PHE A 372 -2.43 -9.67 -2.92
N ASP A 373 -2.97 -8.47 -3.14
CA ASP A 373 -3.65 -7.70 -2.11
C ASP A 373 -2.81 -7.36 -0.87
N PRO A 374 -1.53 -6.92 -0.97
CA PRO A 374 -0.79 -6.50 0.22
C PRO A 374 -1.55 -5.38 0.97
N ASP A 375 -1.39 -5.34 2.29
CA ASP A 375 -2.00 -4.29 3.11
C ASP A 375 -1.47 -2.92 2.70
N PHE A 376 -0.16 -2.83 2.42
CA PHE A 376 0.46 -1.69 1.78
C PHE A 376 1.56 -2.13 0.81
N ILE A 377 1.64 -1.46 -0.34
CA ILE A 377 2.72 -1.63 -1.31
C ILE A 377 3.38 -0.28 -1.60
N LEU A 378 4.67 -0.20 -1.32
CA LEU A 378 5.48 1.01 -1.41
C LEU A 378 6.60 0.79 -2.41
N SER A 379 7.07 1.88 -3.01
CA SER A 379 8.21 1.85 -3.91
C SER A 379 9.16 3.00 -3.59
N TRP A 380 10.46 2.77 -3.73
CA TRP A 380 11.43 3.86 -3.81
C TRP A 380 11.35 4.55 -5.18
N PRO A 381 11.91 5.77 -5.34
CA PRO A 381 12.00 6.40 -6.66
C PRO A 381 12.75 5.55 -7.70
N THR A 382 13.64 4.68 -7.23
CA THR A 382 14.40 3.71 -8.02
C THR A 382 13.63 2.44 -8.38
N GLY A 383 12.40 2.26 -7.88
CA GLY A 383 11.61 1.07 -8.16
C GLY A 383 11.26 0.92 -9.65
N ARG A 384 11.42 -0.30 -10.17
CA ARG A 384 11.20 -0.69 -11.56
C ARG A 384 10.32 -1.92 -11.61
N MET A 385 9.15 -1.84 -12.24
CA MET A 385 8.13 -2.90 -12.19
C MET A 385 7.59 -3.23 -13.58
N ALA A 386 7.77 -4.46 -14.06
CA ALA A 386 7.20 -4.92 -15.31
C ALA A 386 7.17 -6.45 -15.42
N VAL A 387 6.63 -6.96 -16.53
CA VAL A 387 6.69 -8.39 -16.85
C VAL A 387 8.13 -8.90 -17.01
N MET A 388 9.04 -8.07 -17.51
CA MET A 388 10.48 -8.32 -17.59
C MET A 388 11.21 -7.01 -17.91
N GLU A 389 12.55 -7.01 -17.84
CA GLU A 389 13.37 -5.87 -18.26
C GLU A 389 13.27 -5.60 -19.76
N GLY A 390 13.43 -4.33 -20.16
CA GLY A 390 13.27 -3.89 -21.54
C GLY A 390 14.17 -4.64 -22.53
N GLU A 391 15.45 -4.84 -22.20
CA GLU A 391 16.37 -5.62 -23.04
C GLU A 391 15.95 -7.08 -23.19
N SER A 392 15.47 -7.70 -22.11
CA SER A 392 14.97 -9.07 -22.15
C SER A 392 13.73 -9.17 -23.05
N ALA A 393 12.83 -8.19 -22.98
CA ALA A 393 11.66 -8.13 -23.83
C ALA A 393 12.02 -7.93 -25.31
N ILE A 394 12.97 -7.05 -25.60
CA ILE A 394 13.51 -6.83 -26.95
C ILE A 394 14.11 -8.11 -27.51
N GLN A 395 14.93 -8.82 -26.73
CA GLN A 395 15.49 -10.10 -27.17
C GLN A 395 14.41 -11.17 -27.39
N ALA A 396 13.37 -11.20 -26.57
CA ALA A 396 12.26 -12.13 -26.74
C ALA A 396 11.45 -11.88 -28.02
N VAL A 397 11.21 -10.62 -28.38
CA VAL A 397 10.39 -10.24 -29.56
C VAL A 397 11.23 -10.18 -30.85
N HIS A 398 12.43 -9.59 -30.78
CA HIS A 398 13.26 -9.29 -31.95
C HIS A 398 14.53 -10.14 -32.07
N GLY A 399 14.83 -11.01 -31.10
CA GLY A 399 16.07 -11.81 -31.05
C GLY A 399 16.40 -12.55 -32.35
N PRO A 400 15.48 -13.30 -32.98
CA PRO A 400 15.76 -13.99 -34.25
C PRO A 400 16.18 -13.03 -35.36
N THR A 401 15.56 -11.86 -35.44
CA THR A 401 15.86 -10.82 -36.43
C THR A 401 17.22 -10.16 -36.15
N LEU A 402 17.51 -9.86 -34.88
CA LEU A 402 18.79 -9.32 -34.43
C LEU A 402 19.94 -10.27 -34.75
N GLU A 403 19.77 -11.56 -34.48
CA GLU A 403 20.79 -12.59 -34.76
C GLU A 403 20.99 -12.83 -36.27
N ALA A 404 19.92 -12.79 -37.06
CA ALA A 404 20.02 -12.87 -38.52
C ALA A 404 20.78 -11.66 -39.12
N ALA A 405 20.56 -10.46 -38.57
CA ALA A 405 21.27 -9.24 -38.98
C ALA A 405 22.77 -9.34 -38.67
N LYS A 406 23.13 -9.77 -37.44
CA LYS A 406 24.54 -9.99 -37.04
C LYS A 406 25.25 -11.00 -37.94
N LYS A 407 24.61 -12.12 -38.28
CA LYS A 407 25.19 -13.17 -39.14
C LYS A 407 25.43 -12.73 -40.57
N LYS A 408 24.67 -11.76 -41.08
CA LYS A 408 24.82 -11.24 -42.45
C LYS A 408 25.85 -10.10 -42.58
N ALA A 409 26.52 -9.71 -41.49
CA ALA A 409 27.38 -8.51 -41.43
C ALA A 409 26.70 -7.24 -42.01
N GLY A 410 25.36 -7.25 -42.04
CA GLY A 410 24.56 -6.21 -42.66
C GLY A 410 24.07 -5.22 -41.62
N THR A 411 23.88 -3.97 -42.05
CA THR A 411 23.08 -2.98 -41.31
C THR A 411 21.69 -3.55 -41.04
N MET A 412 21.25 -3.42 -39.79
CA MET A 412 19.90 -3.81 -39.37
C MET A 412 18.87 -3.09 -40.24
N ASP A 413 17.77 -3.78 -40.56
CA ASP A 413 16.64 -3.16 -41.23
C ASP A 413 16.21 -1.90 -40.43
N PRO A 414 16.17 -0.71 -41.06
CA PRO A 414 15.82 0.54 -40.37
C PRO A 414 14.48 0.48 -39.63
N ASP A 415 13.50 -0.26 -40.16
CA ASP A 415 12.18 -0.39 -39.52
C ASP A 415 12.27 -1.26 -38.26
N VAL A 416 13.11 -2.30 -38.28
CA VAL A 416 13.37 -3.13 -37.09
C VAL A 416 14.17 -2.35 -36.05
N ALA A 417 15.15 -1.54 -36.47
CA ALA A 417 15.89 -0.67 -35.57
C ALA A 417 14.99 0.34 -34.88
N LYS A 418 14.08 0.96 -35.63
CA LYS A 418 13.08 1.87 -35.09
C LYS A 418 12.15 1.16 -34.11
N ALA A 419 11.62 -0.02 -34.46
CA ALA A 419 10.73 -0.77 -33.58
C ALA A 419 11.41 -1.18 -32.26
N VAL A 420 12.68 -1.60 -32.31
CA VAL A 420 13.48 -1.93 -31.12
C VAL A 420 13.63 -0.72 -30.20
N GLU A 421 13.95 0.45 -30.75
CA GLU A 421 14.11 1.67 -29.97
C GLU A 421 12.79 2.22 -29.43
N GLU A 422 11.69 2.10 -30.19
CA GLU A 422 10.34 2.43 -29.70
C GLU A 422 9.94 1.53 -28.53
N MET A 423 10.18 0.21 -28.64
CA MET A 423 9.92 -0.74 -27.57
C MET A 423 10.79 -0.46 -26.33
N ARG A 424 12.07 -0.13 -26.53
CA ARG A 424 13.00 0.27 -25.46
C ARG A 424 12.47 1.48 -24.69
N ALA A 425 12.08 2.52 -25.41
CA ALA A 425 11.57 3.76 -24.83
C ALA A 425 10.24 3.52 -24.08
N ASP A 426 9.35 2.69 -24.64
CA ASP A 426 8.08 2.33 -23.98
C ASP A 426 8.33 1.56 -22.68
N TYR A 427 9.22 0.56 -22.68
CA TYR A 427 9.57 -0.16 -21.45
C TYR A 427 10.20 0.76 -20.40
N GLU A 428 11.12 1.65 -20.79
CA GLU A 428 11.72 2.60 -19.83
C GLU A 428 10.66 3.52 -19.21
N HIS A 429 9.67 3.97 -20.00
CA HIS A 429 8.56 4.75 -19.50
C HIS A 429 7.66 3.96 -18.54
N GLN A 430 7.34 2.71 -18.87
CA GLN A 430 6.41 1.89 -18.09
C GLN A 430 7.04 1.27 -16.83
N LEU A 431 8.36 1.06 -16.83
CA LEU A 431 9.12 0.57 -15.68
C LEU A 431 9.22 1.62 -14.58
N ASP A 432 9.16 2.91 -14.90
CA ASP A 432 9.33 4.02 -13.95
C ASP A 432 8.33 3.96 -12.77
N ALA A 433 8.83 4.13 -11.54
CA ALA A 433 8.00 4.16 -10.33
C ALA A 433 6.83 5.16 -10.41
N ARG A 434 6.99 6.29 -11.11
CA ARG A 434 5.93 7.30 -11.33
C ARG A 434 4.82 6.76 -12.23
N TYR A 435 5.17 5.96 -13.22
CA TYR A 435 4.19 5.28 -14.07
C TYR A 435 3.35 4.30 -13.24
N ALA A 436 4.01 3.54 -12.38
CA ALA A 436 3.39 2.60 -11.44
C ALA A 436 2.45 3.33 -10.45
N ALA A 437 2.93 4.40 -9.81
CA ALA A 437 2.14 5.17 -8.85
C ALA A 437 0.93 5.86 -9.48
N ALA A 438 1.07 6.40 -10.69
CA ALA A 438 -0.04 7.03 -11.42
C ALA A 438 -1.18 6.05 -11.74
N ARG A 439 -0.91 4.73 -11.74
CA ARG A 439 -1.87 3.67 -12.08
C ARG A 439 -2.33 2.85 -10.88
N GLY A 440 -1.81 3.12 -9.69
CA GLY A 440 -2.15 2.40 -8.46
C GLY A 440 -1.51 1.01 -8.37
N TYR A 441 -0.39 0.77 -9.04
CA TYR A 441 0.41 -0.46 -8.85
C TYR A 441 1.11 -0.45 -7.48
N VAL A 442 1.39 0.74 -6.97
CA VAL A 442 1.92 1.02 -5.63
C VAL A 442 1.02 2.08 -4.97
N ASP A 443 0.97 2.07 -3.64
CA ASP A 443 0.20 3.05 -2.86
C ASP A 443 0.93 4.40 -2.77
N ALA A 444 2.27 4.36 -2.71
CA ALA A 444 3.11 5.55 -2.65
C ALA A 444 4.52 5.28 -3.16
N ILE A 445 5.13 6.33 -3.71
CA ILE A 445 6.59 6.42 -3.82
C ILE A 445 7.09 7.06 -2.52
N VAL A 446 8.05 6.42 -1.86
CA VAL A 446 8.58 6.84 -0.56
C VAL A 446 10.06 7.12 -0.72
N TYR A 447 10.50 8.29 -0.29
CA TYR A 447 11.93 8.60 -0.26
C TYR A 447 12.66 7.71 0.76
N PRO A 448 13.91 7.28 0.49
CA PRO A 448 14.64 6.37 1.36
C PRO A 448 14.61 6.75 2.85
N GLU A 449 14.81 8.02 3.19
CA GLU A 449 14.80 8.57 4.55
C GLU A 449 13.44 8.50 5.26
N ASN A 450 12.34 8.43 4.51
CA ASN A 450 10.99 8.30 5.06
C ASN A 450 10.50 6.85 5.14
N THR A 451 11.27 5.89 4.60
CA THR A 451 10.88 4.48 4.51
C THR A 451 10.51 3.91 5.87
N ARG A 452 11.36 4.12 6.88
CA ARG A 452 11.15 3.56 8.22
C ARG A 452 9.88 4.12 8.88
N GLU A 453 9.65 5.42 8.77
CA GLU A 453 8.44 6.06 9.31
C GLU A 453 7.17 5.52 8.62
N MET A 454 7.22 5.36 7.30
CA MET A 454 6.09 4.83 6.53
C MET A 454 5.81 3.36 6.88
N LEU A 455 6.83 2.51 6.97
CA LEU A 455 6.69 1.12 7.38
C LEU A 455 6.13 1.00 8.80
N SER A 456 6.60 1.85 9.72
CA SER A 456 6.08 1.93 11.09
C SER A 456 4.60 2.33 11.13
N LEU A 457 4.19 3.31 10.31
CA LEU A 457 2.78 3.70 10.19
C LEU A 457 1.93 2.55 9.64
N ALA A 458 2.40 1.90 8.56
CA ALA A 458 1.71 0.79 7.91
C ALA A 458 1.56 -0.40 8.86
N LEU A 459 2.64 -0.82 9.54
CA LEU A 459 2.59 -1.89 10.54
C LEU A 459 1.61 -1.58 11.68
N ARG A 460 1.66 -0.36 12.23
CA ARG A 460 0.72 0.02 13.30
C ARG A 460 -0.73 -0.03 12.82
N ALA A 461 -1.00 0.46 11.61
CA ALA A 461 -2.33 0.44 11.02
C ALA A 461 -2.85 -1.00 10.87
N THR A 462 -2.06 -1.94 10.36
CA THR A 462 -2.52 -3.32 10.13
C THR A 462 -2.80 -4.09 11.42
N LEU A 463 -2.10 -3.79 12.52
CA LEU A 463 -2.27 -4.48 13.80
C LEU A 463 -3.59 -4.19 14.52
N HIS A 464 -4.34 -3.18 14.06
CA HIS A 464 -5.71 -2.90 14.52
C HIS A 464 -6.70 -3.99 14.10
N ASN A 465 -6.45 -4.73 13.01
CA ASN A 465 -7.35 -5.80 12.57
C ASN A 465 -7.12 -7.10 13.36
N PRO A 466 -8.16 -7.64 14.03
CA PRO A 466 -8.08 -8.90 14.75
C PRO A 466 -8.30 -10.15 13.90
N GLY A 467 -8.86 -9.99 12.71
CA GLY A 467 -9.14 -11.09 11.81
C GLY A 467 -7.97 -11.45 10.90
N PRO A 468 -8.12 -12.55 10.14
CA PRO A 468 -7.19 -12.87 9.07
C PRO A 468 -7.26 -11.82 7.95
N HIS A 469 -6.12 -11.58 7.32
CA HIS A 469 -6.04 -10.93 6.02
C HIS A 469 -6.60 -11.89 4.95
N LEU A 470 -7.70 -11.52 4.29
CA LEU A 470 -8.35 -12.31 3.24
C LEU A 470 -8.54 -11.45 1.98
N GLY A 471 -7.58 -11.52 1.04
CA GLY A 471 -7.61 -11.06 -0.36
C GLY A 471 -8.55 -9.90 -0.74
N PRO A 472 -9.25 -9.96 -1.89
CA PRO A 472 -10.25 -8.97 -2.25
C PRO A 472 -11.41 -9.13 -1.28
N PHE A 473 -11.73 -8.06 -0.55
CA PHE A 473 -12.55 -8.13 0.66
C PHE A 473 -13.80 -9.01 0.49
N VAL A 474 -13.78 -10.18 1.15
CA VAL A 474 -14.94 -11.04 1.36
C VAL A 474 -15.39 -10.85 2.79
N LEU A 475 -16.70 -10.67 3.00
CA LEU A 475 -17.26 -10.58 4.35
C LEU A 475 -16.84 -11.82 5.16
N PRO A 476 -16.30 -11.64 6.38
CA PRO A 476 -15.96 -12.76 7.22
C PRO A 476 -17.17 -13.68 7.48
N PRO A 477 -17.02 -15.02 7.41
CA PRO A 477 -18.14 -15.96 7.49
C PRO A 477 -18.87 -15.96 8.84
N HIS A 478 -18.30 -15.41 9.91
CA HIS A 478 -18.91 -15.37 11.24
C HIS A 478 -20.01 -14.29 11.39
N LEU A 479 -20.19 -13.41 10.41
CA LEU A 479 -21.23 -12.38 10.45
C LEU A 479 -22.63 -12.89 10.07
N SER A 480 -22.79 -14.19 9.75
CA SER A 480 -24.09 -14.80 9.44
C SER A 480 -24.77 -15.53 10.60
N GLU A 481 -24.09 -15.73 11.75
CA GLU A 481 -24.62 -16.59 12.83
C GLU A 481 -25.20 -15.84 14.04
N GLU A 482 -25.11 -14.50 14.13
CA GLU A 482 -25.67 -13.74 15.27
C GLU A 482 -27.08 -13.15 15.02
N SER A 483 -27.76 -13.57 13.95
CA SER A 483 -29.15 -13.17 13.68
C SER A 483 -30.13 -14.34 13.77
N SER A 484 -30.14 -15.02 14.92
CA SER A 484 -31.21 -15.98 15.30
C SER A 484 -31.68 -15.75 16.72
#